data_AF-A0A2S7FFK6-F1
#
_entry.id   AF-A0A2S7FFK6-F1
#
_cell.length_a   1.000
_cell.length_b   1.000
_cell.length_c   1.000
_cell.angle_alpha   90.00
_cell.angle_beta   90.00
_cell.angle_gamma   90.00
#
_symmetry.space_group_name_H-M   'P 1'
#
loop_
_entity.id
_entity.type
_entity.pdbx_description
1 polymer ?
#
loop_
_entity_poly.entity_id
_entity_poly.type
_entity_poly.pdbx_seq_one_letter_code
_entity_poly.pdbx_strand_id
1 'polypeptide(L)'
;MKIQKSFFDFIFKIIIAVVCYCITCIIFIFILTKLGVDFKEYVNDLEYLYIVMLVFLFLNSNAEDGGIFMYLKKDFVKSKSLYVITLPIIIALLENIITDISRYIPLYWGGTIINIGSNQAIINLNICTIEYWICFCIFPAFNEEMIFRFFMYRGLLVFLNNCILDNTEIKGDDYYIKKSAFKIISFVSKCINKFKNDLFIEKKDYAVIGWIIVTSALFALGHGTDFSNFYMYFIPGTLFAMLYLKYGLLSAMLCHMMGNYFSPVIGHFIKLILENLLIK
;
A
#
# COMPACT_ATOMS: atom_id res chain seq x y z
N MET A 1 -8.52 -38.05 4.68
CA MET A 1 -9.34 -37.45 3.60
C MET A 1 -9.44 -35.92 3.64
N LYS A 2 -9.72 -35.25 4.78
CA LYS A 2 -9.78 -33.76 4.84
C LYS A 2 -8.46 -33.05 4.48
N ILE A 3 -7.31 -33.57 4.91
CA ILE A 3 -5.99 -32.97 4.68
C ILE A 3 -5.61 -32.99 3.19
N GLN A 4 -5.82 -34.12 2.50
CA GLN A 4 -5.57 -34.24 1.05
C GLN A 4 -6.44 -33.27 0.23
N LYS A 5 -7.74 -33.13 0.58
CA LYS A 5 -8.63 -32.18 -0.10
C LYS A 5 -8.15 -30.74 0.05
N SER A 6 -7.67 -30.36 1.25
CA SER A 6 -7.12 -29.01 1.49
C SER A 6 -5.83 -28.72 0.71
N PHE A 7 -5.00 -29.74 0.48
CA PHE A 7 -3.75 -29.60 -0.27
C PHE A 7 -4.00 -29.43 -1.78
N PHE A 8 -4.91 -30.21 -2.35
CA PHE A 8 -5.30 -30.05 -3.75
C PHE A 8 -6.01 -28.71 -4.00
N ASP A 9 -6.89 -28.28 -3.09
CA ASP A 9 -7.51 -26.96 -3.18
C ASP A 9 -6.48 -25.83 -3.10
N PHE A 10 -5.43 -26.00 -2.28
CA PHE A 10 -4.33 -25.04 -2.19
C PHE A 10 -3.53 -24.96 -3.50
N ILE A 11 -3.10 -26.10 -4.06
CA ILE A 11 -2.38 -26.15 -5.34
C ILE A 11 -3.24 -25.55 -6.46
N PHE A 12 -4.52 -25.90 -6.51
CA PHE A 12 -5.43 -25.40 -7.52
C PHE A 12 -5.58 -23.87 -7.45
N LYS A 13 -5.66 -23.29 -6.25
CA LYS A 13 -5.69 -21.83 -6.05
C LYS A 13 -4.39 -21.15 -6.51
N ILE A 14 -3.23 -21.77 -6.27
CA ILE A 14 -1.95 -21.27 -6.79
C ILE A 14 -1.95 -21.29 -8.32
N ILE A 15 -2.41 -22.38 -8.94
CA ILE A 15 -2.48 -22.48 -10.40
C ILE A 15 -3.38 -21.38 -10.97
N ILE A 16 -4.56 -21.15 -10.38
CA ILE A 16 -5.44 -20.05 -10.77
C ILE A 16 -4.73 -18.70 -10.61
N ALA A 17 -4.00 -18.47 -9.51
CA ALA A 17 -3.22 -17.25 -9.29
C ALA A 17 -2.27 -16.98 -10.45
N VAL A 18 -1.48 -17.99 -10.79
CA VAL A 18 -0.47 -17.92 -11.85
C VAL A 18 -1.14 -17.70 -13.20
N VAL A 19 -2.23 -18.40 -13.51
CA VAL A 19 -2.96 -18.21 -14.77
C VAL A 19 -3.55 -16.81 -14.87
N CYS A 20 -4.22 -16.33 -13.83
CA CYS A 20 -4.76 -14.97 -13.80
C CYS A 20 -3.64 -13.94 -13.93
N TYR A 21 -2.52 -14.12 -13.23
CA TYR A 21 -1.35 -13.24 -13.33
C TYR A 21 -0.82 -13.21 -14.76
N CYS A 22 -0.58 -14.38 -15.36
CA CYS A 22 -0.13 -14.48 -16.76
C CYS A 22 -1.10 -13.78 -17.70
N ILE A 23 -2.42 -13.95 -17.54
CA ILE A 23 -3.44 -13.25 -18.34
C ILE A 23 -3.32 -11.74 -18.13
N THR A 24 -3.22 -11.26 -16.88
CA THR A 24 -3.11 -9.82 -16.61
C THR A 24 -1.80 -9.25 -17.16
N CYS A 25 -0.68 -9.96 -17.04
CA CYS A 25 0.59 -9.59 -17.69
C CYS A 25 0.43 -9.53 -19.20
N ILE A 26 -0.20 -10.51 -19.84
CA ILE A 26 -0.42 -10.52 -21.29
C ILE A 26 -1.28 -9.32 -21.71
N ILE A 27 -2.37 -9.05 -20.98
CA ILE A 27 -3.23 -7.89 -21.24
C ILE A 27 -2.45 -6.59 -21.05
N PHE A 28 -1.68 -6.48 -19.98
CA PHE A 28 -0.88 -5.29 -19.69
C PHE A 28 0.22 -5.07 -20.74
N ILE A 29 0.98 -6.12 -21.09
CA ILE A 29 1.96 -6.09 -22.18
C ILE A 29 1.29 -5.70 -23.49
N PHE A 30 0.12 -6.26 -23.80
CA PHE A 30 -0.62 -5.92 -25.01
C PHE A 30 -1.02 -4.45 -25.02
N ILE A 31 -1.53 -3.92 -23.90
CA ILE A 31 -1.84 -2.50 -23.74
C ILE A 31 -0.57 -1.67 -23.93
N LEU A 32 0.52 -1.95 -23.21
CA LEU A 32 1.79 -1.22 -23.34
C LEU A 32 2.33 -1.25 -24.78
N THR A 33 2.26 -2.40 -25.45
CA THR A 33 2.71 -2.55 -26.83
C THR A 33 1.85 -1.72 -27.79
N LYS A 34 0.52 -1.70 -27.60
CA LYS A 34 -0.39 -0.86 -28.39
C LYS A 34 -0.16 0.64 -28.16
N LEU A 35 0.33 0.97 -26.97
CA LEU A 35 0.65 2.31 -26.52
C LEU A 35 2.11 2.72 -26.86
N GLY A 36 2.92 1.83 -27.43
CA GLY A 36 4.31 2.11 -27.81
C GLY A 36 5.27 2.27 -26.62
N VAL A 37 4.93 1.72 -25.46
CA VAL A 37 5.69 1.84 -24.20
C VAL A 37 6.61 0.62 -24.01
N ASP A 38 7.87 0.83 -23.60
CA ASP A 38 8.81 -0.25 -23.30
C ASP A 38 8.45 -0.93 -21.97
N PHE A 39 8.23 -2.24 -22.03
CA PHE A 39 7.88 -3.09 -20.89
C PHE A 39 8.92 -3.07 -19.76
N LYS A 40 10.21 -2.90 -20.09
CA LYS A 40 11.30 -3.01 -19.11
C LYS A 40 11.20 -1.98 -17.99
N GLU A 41 10.56 -0.85 -18.24
CA GLU A 41 10.38 0.22 -17.25
C GLU A 41 9.34 -0.13 -16.16
N TYR A 42 8.49 -1.16 -16.36
CA TYR A 42 7.31 -1.45 -15.52
C TYR A 42 7.31 -2.86 -14.90
N VAL A 43 8.46 -3.54 -14.91
CA VAL A 43 8.59 -4.91 -14.37
C VAL A 43 8.26 -4.94 -12.88
N ASN A 44 8.72 -3.95 -12.11
CA ASN A 44 8.48 -3.86 -10.67
C ASN A 44 6.98 -3.73 -10.34
N ASP A 45 6.23 -2.94 -11.11
CA ASP A 45 4.78 -2.77 -10.89
C ASP A 45 4.00 -4.07 -11.15
N LEU A 46 4.48 -4.89 -12.09
CA LEU A 46 3.91 -6.21 -12.35
C LEU A 46 4.24 -7.21 -11.25
N GLU A 47 5.44 -7.14 -10.67
CA GLU A 47 5.78 -7.94 -9.48
C GLU A 47 4.87 -7.59 -8.30
N TYR A 48 4.59 -6.30 -8.06
CA TYR A 48 3.65 -5.88 -7.04
C TYR A 48 2.23 -6.40 -7.31
N LEU A 49 1.78 -6.34 -8.56
CA LEU A 49 0.48 -6.90 -8.94
C LEU A 49 0.41 -8.41 -8.70
N TYR A 50 1.49 -9.16 -8.98
CA TYR A 50 1.55 -10.60 -8.67
C TYR A 50 1.38 -10.87 -7.18
N ILE A 51 2.08 -10.11 -6.33
CA ILE A 51 2.00 -10.21 -4.87
C ILE A 51 0.56 -9.92 -4.41
N VAL A 52 -0.07 -8.86 -4.94
CA VAL A 52 -1.47 -8.50 -4.66
C VAL A 52 -2.40 -9.68 -4.97
N MET A 53 -2.24 -10.32 -6.12
CA MET A 53 -3.07 -11.46 -6.54
C MET A 53 -2.87 -12.70 -5.67
N LEU A 54 -1.62 -13.02 -5.32
CA LEU A 54 -1.31 -14.12 -4.40
C LEU A 54 -1.91 -13.89 -3.01
N VAL A 55 -1.80 -12.68 -2.49
CA VAL A 55 -2.39 -12.31 -1.19
C VAL A 55 -3.92 -12.43 -1.23
N PHE A 56 -4.57 -11.96 -2.30
CA PHE A 56 -6.02 -12.14 -2.48
C PHE A 56 -6.44 -13.60 -2.45
N LEU A 57 -5.71 -14.47 -3.14
CA LEU A 57 -6.08 -15.88 -3.23
C LEU A 57 -5.81 -16.61 -1.92
N PHE A 58 -4.72 -16.29 -1.23
CA PHE A 58 -4.41 -16.87 0.06
C PHE A 58 -5.43 -16.46 1.14
N LEU A 59 -5.79 -15.18 1.21
CA LEU A 59 -6.69 -14.65 2.24
C LEU A 59 -8.18 -14.94 2.00
N ASN A 60 -8.59 -15.22 0.76
CA ASN A 60 -9.96 -15.67 0.46
C ASN A 60 -10.16 -17.18 0.59
N SER A 61 -9.08 -17.95 0.68
CA SER A 61 -9.13 -19.41 0.52
C SER A 61 -9.95 -20.15 1.58
N ASN A 62 -10.23 -19.53 2.74
CA ASN A 62 -10.83 -20.16 3.92
C ASN A 62 -12.02 -19.39 4.53
N ALA A 63 -12.58 -18.39 3.84
CA ALA A 63 -13.61 -17.54 4.44
C ALA A 63 -15.02 -17.89 3.93
N GLU A 64 -15.82 -18.52 4.80
CA GLU A 64 -17.25 -18.80 4.53
C GLU A 64 -18.07 -17.51 4.31
N ASP A 65 -17.58 -16.37 4.83
CA ASP A 65 -18.29 -15.07 4.82
C ASP A 65 -17.83 -14.12 3.68
N GLY A 66 -17.16 -14.64 2.64
CA GLY A 66 -16.70 -13.82 1.50
C GLY A 66 -15.34 -13.12 1.66
N GLY A 67 -14.62 -13.44 2.74
CA GLY A 67 -13.17 -13.20 2.88
C GLY A 67 -12.70 -11.76 2.73
N ILE A 68 -11.48 -11.60 2.20
CA ILE A 68 -10.87 -10.30 1.99
C ILE A 68 -11.65 -9.47 0.94
N PHE A 69 -12.39 -10.11 0.03
CA PHE A 69 -13.26 -9.40 -0.93
C PHE A 69 -14.41 -8.65 -0.25
N MET A 70 -15.02 -9.22 0.79
CA MET A 70 -16.04 -8.52 1.56
C MET A 70 -15.47 -7.23 2.18
N TYR A 71 -14.26 -7.31 2.73
CA TYR A 71 -13.57 -6.13 3.26
C TYR A 71 -13.22 -5.13 2.16
N LEU A 72 -12.80 -5.59 0.97
CA LEU A 72 -12.53 -4.70 -0.16
C LEU A 72 -13.78 -3.92 -0.51
N LYS A 73 -14.93 -4.59 -0.68
CA LYS A 73 -16.19 -3.93 -0.99
C LYS A 73 -16.59 -2.91 0.07
N LYS A 74 -16.41 -3.25 1.36
CA LYS A 74 -16.74 -2.38 2.49
C LYS A 74 -15.82 -1.16 2.59
N ASP A 75 -14.53 -1.36 2.32
CA ASP A 75 -13.51 -0.33 2.52
C ASP A 75 -13.17 0.44 1.25
N PHE A 76 -13.66 0.03 0.06
CA PHE A 76 -13.40 0.72 -1.19
C PHE A 76 -13.89 2.17 -1.11
N VAL A 77 -15.13 2.37 -0.65
CA VAL A 77 -15.72 3.69 -0.39
C VAL A 77 -16.50 3.62 0.93
N LYS A 78 -16.04 4.33 1.96
CA LYS A 78 -16.64 4.32 3.31
C LYS A 78 -17.64 5.46 3.55
N SER A 79 -17.66 6.46 2.68
CA SER A 79 -18.55 7.62 2.75
C SER A 79 -19.21 7.89 1.41
N LYS A 80 -20.46 8.35 1.41
CA LYS A 80 -21.19 8.74 0.19
C LYS A 80 -20.95 10.21 -0.21
N SER A 81 -20.07 10.91 0.49
CA SER A 81 -19.84 12.34 0.26
C SER A 81 -18.92 12.59 -0.93
N LEU A 82 -19.17 13.67 -1.68
CA LEU A 82 -18.25 14.18 -2.71
C LEU A 82 -16.84 14.48 -2.15
N TYR A 83 -16.71 14.73 -0.85
CA TYR A 83 -15.42 14.89 -0.17
C TYR A 83 -14.48 13.69 -0.35
N VAL A 84 -15.01 12.50 -0.64
CA VAL A 84 -14.20 11.30 -0.93
C VAL A 84 -13.33 11.49 -2.18
N ILE A 85 -13.76 12.35 -3.10
CA ILE A 85 -13.07 12.63 -4.37
C ILE A 85 -12.35 13.98 -4.31
N THR A 86 -13.04 15.05 -3.90
CA THR A 86 -12.49 16.40 -4.00
C THR A 86 -11.35 16.66 -3.01
N LEU A 87 -11.48 16.17 -1.77
CA LEU A 87 -10.47 16.41 -0.74
C LEU A 87 -9.11 15.76 -1.08
N PRO A 88 -9.04 14.48 -1.51
CA PRO A 88 -7.78 13.88 -1.98
C PRO A 88 -7.06 14.66 -3.07
N ILE A 89 -7.80 15.19 -4.04
CA ILE A 89 -7.22 15.97 -5.15
C ILE A 89 -6.55 17.24 -4.59
N ILE A 90 -7.24 17.96 -3.70
CA ILE A 90 -6.71 19.18 -3.07
C ILE A 90 -5.50 18.84 -2.20
N ILE A 91 -5.56 17.76 -1.42
CA ILE A 91 -4.44 17.33 -0.58
C ILE A 91 -3.22 16.99 -1.44
N ALA A 92 -3.40 16.24 -2.52
CA ALA A 92 -2.31 15.87 -3.44
C ALA A 92 -1.65 17.09 -4.07
N LEU A 93 -2.43 18.09 -4.47
CA LEU A 93 -1.92 19.35 -5.01
C LEU A 93 -1.09 20.11 -3.96
N LEU A 94 -1.61 20.28 -2.75
CA LEU A 94 -0.92 20.99 -1.66
C LEU A 94 0.34 20.27 -1.21
N GLU A 95 0.27 18.95 -1.09
CA GLU A 95 1.41 18.11 -0.70
C GLU A 95 2.56 18.25 -1.71
N ASN A 96 2.28 18.12 -3.02
CA ASN A 96 3.31 18.32 -4.04
C ASN A 96 3.96 19.71 -3.97
N ILE A 97 3.18 20.77 -3.77
CA ILE A 97 3.72 22.13 -3.64
C ILE A 97 4.68 22.20 -2.45
N ILE A 98 4.28 21.68 -1.28
CA ILE A 98 5.07 21.71 -0.06
C ILE A 98 6.35 20.87 -0.24
N THR A 99 6.20 19.65 -0.74
CA THR A 99 7.31 18.71 -0.97
C THR A 99 8.31 19.29 -1.96
N ASP A 100 7.86 19.80 -3.10
CA ASP A 100 8.78 20.39 -4.07
C ASP A 100 9.46 21.65 -3.55
N ILE A 101 8.75 22.60 -2.91
CA ILE A 101 9.40 23.77 -2.29
C ILE A 101 10.47 23.32 -1.30
N SER A 102 10.17 22.32 -0.46
CA SER A 102 11.09 21.85 0.58
C SER A 102 12.40 21.29 0.02
N ARG A 103 12.38 20.70 -1.18
CA ARG A 103 13.59 20.15 -1.85
C ARG A 103 14.61 21.23 -2.21
N TYR A 104 14.15 22.44 -2.47
CA TYR A 104 15.01 23.55 -2.86
C TYR A 104 15.45 24.43 -1.69
N ILE A 105 14.90 24.22 -0.48
CA ILE A 105 15.28 24.97 0.74
C ILE A 105 16.80 24.99 0.92
N PRO A 106 17.56 23.88 0.84
CA PRO A 106 19.01 23.91 1.06
C PRO A 106 19.80 24.83 0.11
N LEU A 107 19.28 25.16 -1.08
CA LEU A 107 19.94 26.06 -2.02
C LEU A 107 20.16 27.47 -1.43
N TYR A 108 19.23 27.93 -0.57
CA TYR A 108 19.35 29.24 0.09
C TYR A 108 20.55 29.32 1.06
N TRP A 109 21.09 28.18 1.47
CA TRP A 109 22.28 28.07 2.33
C TRP A 109 23.50 27.50 1.60
N GLY A 110 23.51 27.52 0.25
CA GLY A 110 24.61 26.99 -0.56
C GLY A 110 24.72 25.46 -0.59
N GLY A 111 23.67 24.75 -0.15
CA GLY A 111 23.56 23.30 -0.28
C GLY A 111 23.14 22.86 -1.68
N THR A 112 22.85 21.57 -1.83
CA THR A 112 22.32 20.98 -3.08
C THR A 112 20.83 20.68 -2.95
N ILE A 113 20.14 20.57 -4.10
CA ILE A 113 18.73 20.13 -4.13
C ILE A 113 18.62 18.75 -3.48
N ILE A 114 17.60 18.56 -2.65
CA ILE A 114 17.30 17.26 -2.07
C ILE A 114 16.72 16.35 -3.16
N ASN A 115 17.41 15.24 -3.39
CA ASN A 115 16.99 14.24 -4.36
C ASN A 115 15.78 13.45 -3.86
N ILE A 116 14.96 12.99 -4.80
CA ILE A 116 13.87 12.04 -4.53
C ILE A 116 14.43 10.66 -4.15
N GLY A 117 13.58 9.77 -3.65
CA GLY A 117 13.96 8.41 -3.27
C GLY A 117 14.52 7.61 -4.45
N SER A 118 15.49 6.73 -4.19
CA SER A 118 16.25 6.04 -5.25
C SER A 118 15.41 5.08 -6.09
N ASN A 119 14.27 4.62 -5.56
CA ASN A 119 13.41 3.65 -6.22
C ASN A 119 12.24 4.31 -6.96
N GLN A 120 12.30 5.63 -7.18
CA GLN A 120 11.29 6.33 -7.96
C GLN A 120 11.42 6.07 -9.45
N ALA A 121 10.28 5.93 -10.11
CA ALA A 121 10.25 5.79 -11.55
C ALA A 121 10.65 7.12 -12.22
N ILE A 122 11.65 7.06 -13.10
CA ILE A 122 12.08 8.21 -13.90
C ILE A 122 11.21 8.27 -15.15
N ILE A 123 10.47 9.36 -15.31
CA ILE A 123 9.48 9.49 -16.37
C ILE A 123 10.12 10.08 -17.63
N ASN A 124 10.08 9.33 -18.74
CA ASN A 124 10.43 9.82 -20.08
C ASN A 124 9.19 10.04 -20.98
N LEU A 125 7.97 9.86 -20.44
CA LEU A 125 6.72 10.06 -21.18
C LEU A 125 6.22 11.51 -21.13
N ASN A 126 5.46 11.90 -22.15
CA ASN A 126 4.76 13.18 -22.17
C ASN A 126 3.59 13.14 -21.17
N ILE A 127 3.55 14.10 -20.24
CA ILE A 127 2.68 14.12 -19.04
C ILE A 127 1.17 14.13 -19.38
N CYS A 128 0.81 14.47 -20.62
CA CYS A 128 -0.58 14.57 -21.06
C CYS A 128 -1.10 13.35 -21.85
N THR A 129 -0.33 12.27 -21.94
CA THR A 129 -0.74 11.11 -22.74
C THR A 129 -1.46 10.05 -21.89
N ILE A 130 -2.25 9.19 -22.54
CA ILE A 130 -3.02 8.15 -21.83
C ILE A 130 -2.09 7.11 -21.20
N GLU A 131 -0.93 6.89 -21.82
CA GLU A 131 0.16 6.04 -21.37
C GLU A 131 0.69 6.51 -20.02
N TYR A 132 0.94 7.82 -19.91
CA TYR A 132 1.38 8.44 -18.67
C TYR A 132 0.36 8.22 -17.55
N TRP A 133 -0.91 8.46 -17.83
CA TRP A 133 -1.98 8.27 -16.85
C TRP A 133 -2.08 6.82 -16.38
N ILE A 134 -2.10 5.86 -17.30
CA ILE A 134 -2.24 4.44 -16.95
C ILE A 134 -1.00 3.96 -16.17
N CYS A 135 0.19 4.23 -16.69
CA CYS A 135 1.41 3.56 -16.23
C CYS A 135 2.07 4.26 -15.04
N PHE A 136 1.92 5.59 -14.89
CA PHE A 136 2.56 6.34 -13.79
C PHE A 136 1.57 6.84 -12.74
N CYS A 137 0.32 7.08 -13.12
CA CYS A 137 -0.67 7.63 -12.18
C CYS A 137 -1.55 6.52 -11.60
N ILE A 138 -2.24 5.76 -12.45
CA ILE A 138 -3.29 4.82 -12.02
C ILE A 138 -2.68 3.53 -11.46
N PHE A 139 -1.82 2.87 -12.23
CA PHE A 139 -1.37 1.51 -11.90
C PHE A 139 -0.45 1.46 -10.67
N PRO A 140 0.57 2.32 -10.52
CA PRO A 140 1.41 2.33 -9.32
C PRO A 140 0.59 2.68 -8.08
N ALA A 141 -0.25 3.72 -8.14
CA ALA A 141 -1.10 4.11 -7.03
C ALA A 141 -2.09 3.00 -6.63
N PHE A 142 -2.67 2.28 -7.59
CA PHE A 142 -3.50 1.12 -7.28
C PHE A 142 -2.71 0.04 -6.54
N ASN A 143 -1.56 -0.38 -7.08
CA ASN A 143 -0.76 -1.46 -6.50
C ASN A 143 -0.25 -1.10 -5.10
N GLU A 144 0.33 0.09 -4.94
CA GLU A 144 0.88 0.54 -3.68
C GLU A 144 -0.20 0.71 -2.61
N GLU A 145 -1.34 1.33 -2.93
CA GLU A 145 -2.42 1.48 -1.97
C GLU A 145 -3.09 0.14 -1.62
N MET A 146 -3.16 -0.79 -2.58
CA MET A 146 -3.60 -2.15 -2.29
C MET A 146 -2.68 -2.85 -1.29
N ILE A 147 -1.36 -2.75 -1.47
CA ILE A 147 -0.38 -3.38 -0.59
C ILE A 147 -0.33 -2.69 0.77
N PHE A 148 0.04 -1.41 0.78
CA PHE A 148 0.39 -0.70 2.00
C PHE A 148 -0.82 -0.30 2.83
N ARG A 149 -2.01 -0.15 2.24
CA ARG A 149 -3.21 0.32 2.98
C ARG A 149 -4.18 -0.81 3.13
N PHE A 150 -4.67 -1.37 2.03
CA PHE A 150 -5.71 -2.39 2.12
C PHE A 150 -5.21 -3.70 2.73
N PHE A 151 -4.14 -4.31 2.20
CA PHE A 151 -3.66 -5.59 2.71
C PHE A 151 -2.94 -5.50 4.04
N MET A 152 -2.08 -4.50 4.23
CA MET A 152 -1.48 -4.31 5.55
C MET A 152 -2.56 -4.14 6.62
N TYR A 153 -3.68 -3.46 6.34
CA TYR A 153 -4.74 -3.29 7.33
C TYR A 153 -5.70 -4.49 7.40
N ARG A 154 -6.46 -4.76 6.33
CA ARG A 154 -7.48 -5.82 6.31
C ARG A 154 -6.89 -7.21 6.13
N GLY A 155 -5.81 -7.34 5.38
CA GLY A 155 -5.10 -8.61 5.26
C GLY A 155 -4.48 -9.03 6.59
N LEU A 156 -3.92 -8.08 7.36
CA LEU A 156 -3.47 -8.36 8.72
C LEU A 156 -4.64 -8.79 9.62
N LEU A 157 -5.80 -8.12 9.57
CA LEU A 157 -6.96 -8.55 10.36
C LEU A 157 -7.37 -9.99 10.04
N VAL A 158 -7.45 -10.35 8.76
CA VAL A 158 -7.79 -11.73 8.34
C VAL A 158 -6.71 -12.71 8.81
N PHE A 159 -5.44 -12.36 8.67
CA PHE A 159 -4.33 -13.17 9.17
C PHE A 159 -4.42 -13.38 10.67
N LEU A 160 -4.61 -12.32 11.46
CA LEU A 160 -4.70 -12.39 12.93
C LEU A 160 -5.90 -13.22 13.38
N ASN A 161 -7.03 -13.17 12.67
CA ASN A 161 -8.19 -14.02 12.96
C ASN A 161 -7.86 -15.52 12.79
N ASN A 162 -6.98 -15.87 11.83
CA ASN A 162 -6.54 -17.25 11.62
C ASN A 162 -5.42 -17.69 12.57
N CYS A 163 -4.70 -16.75 13.19
CA CYS A 163 -3.62 -17.04 14.14
C CYS A 163 -4.10 -17.29 15.58
N ILE A 164 -5.33 -16.91 15.92
CA ILE A 164 -5.86 -17.09 17.26
C ILE A 164 -6.23 -18.57 17.43
N LEU A 165 -5.36 -19.30 18.12
CA LEU A 165 -5.66 -20.66 18.55
C LEU A 165 -6.78 -20.62 19.59
N ASP A 166 -7.92 -21.22 19.25
CA ASP A 166 -8.94 -21.56 20.24
C ASP A 166 -8.28 -22.42 21.33
N ASN A 167 -8.64 -22.12 22.59
CA ASN A 167 -8.16 -22.82 23.78
C ASN A 167 -8.59 -24.29 23.74
N THR A 168 -7.90 -25.11 22.95
CA THR A 168 -8.05 -26.56 22.95
C THR A 168 -7.35 -27.08 24.19
N GLU A 169 -8.13 -27.67 25.09
CA GLU A 169 -7.62 -28.30 26.31
C GLU A 169 -6.58 -29.36 25.94
N ILE A 170 -5.33 -29.15 26.35
CA ILE A 170 -4.28 -30.15 26.20
C ILE A 170 -4.45 -31.19 27.32
N LYS A 171 -4.87 -32.41 26.97
CA LYS A 171 -4.83 -33.59 27.85
C LYS A 171 -3.70 -34.53 27.40
N GLY A 172 -2.91 -35.06 28.34
CA GLY A 172 -1.88 -36.08 28.10
C GLY A 172 -0.55 -35.88 28.84
N ASP A 173 0.30 -36.91 28.81
CA ASP A 173 1.43 -37.12 29.72
C ASP A 173 2.67 -36.24 29.50
N ASP A 174 2.78 -35.49 28.38
CA ASP A 174 3.85 -34.48 28.18
C ASP A 174 3.56 -33.14 28.88
N TYR A 175 2.84 -33.18 30.00
CA TYR A 175 2.17 -32.04 30.61
C TYR A 175 3.12 -30.86 30.89
N TYR A 176 4.35 -31.10 31.34
CA TYR A 176 5.27 -30.02 31.75
C TYR A 176 5.95 -29.28 30.59
N ILE A 177 6.43 -29.97 29.56
CA ILE A 177 7.01 -29.34 28.36
C ILE A 177 5.89 -28.64 27.57
N LYS A 178 4.72 -29.28 27.46
CA LYS A 178 3.53 -28.67 26.87
C LYS A 178 3.07 -27.45 27.68
N LYS A 179 3.16 -27.44 29.02
CA LYS A 179 2.74 -26.31 29.86
C LYS A 179 3.56 -25.04 29.68
N SER A 180 4.88 -25.11 29.55
CA SER A 180 5.73 -23.93 29.32
C SER A 180 5.54 -23.36 27.91
N ALA A 181 5.54 -24.22 26.88
CA ALA A 181 5.24 -23.81 25.51
C ALA A 181 3.81 -23.23 25.40
N PHE A 182 2.83 -23.86 26.06
CA PHE A 182 1.45 -23.37 26.11
C PHE A 182 1.31 -22.04 26.84
N LYS A 183 2.12 -21.76 27.87
CA LYS A 183 2.15 -20.46 28.54
C LYS A 183 2.65 -19.35 27.59
N ILE A 184 3.69 -19.63 26.81
CA ILE A 184 4.21 -18.69 25.79
C ILE A 184 3.15 -18.48 24.70
N ILE A 185 2.58 -19.56 24.15
CA ILE A 185 1.53 -19.48 23.13
C ILE A 185 0.30 -18.73 23.64
N SER A 186 -0.13 -18.98 24.88
CA SER A 186 -1.22 -18.27 25.54
C SER A 186 -0.91 -16.78 25.71
N PHE A 187 0.29 -16.43 26.13
CA PHE A 187 0.73 -15.05 26.24
C PHE A 187 0.74 -14.35 24.88
N VAL A 188 1.32 -14.97 23.85
CA VAL A 188 1.34 -14.45 22.48
C VAL A 188 -0.09 -14.29 21.94
N SER A 189 -0.96 -15.27 22.14
CA SER A 189 -2.38 -15.20 21.74
C SER A 189 -3.12 -14.06 22.45
N LYS A 190 -2.86 -13.82 23.74
CA LYS A 190 -3.40 -12.65 24.47
C LYS A 190 -2.89 -11.33 23.89
N CYS A 191 -1.59 -11.23 23.57
CA CYS A 191 -1.02 -10.04 22.95
C CYS A 191 -1.61 -9.78 21.55
N ILE A 192 -1.75 -10.82 20.73
CA ILE A 192 -2.40 -10.75 19.41
C ILE A 192 -3.85 -10.31 19.55
N ASN A 193 -4.61 -10.90 20.47
CA ASN A 193 -6.00 -10.53 20.71
C ASN A 193 -6.13 -9.08 21.19
N LYS A 194 -5.27 -8.64 22.11
CA LYS A 194 -5.25 -7.26 22.57
C LYS A 194 -4.94 -6.30 21.42
N PHE A 195 -3.89 -6.58 20.63
CA PHE A 195 -3.53 -5.76 19.47
C PHE A 195 -4.67 -5.70 18.44
N LYS A 196 -5.28 -6.85 18.13
CA LYS A 196 -6.42 -6.94 17.22
C LYS A 196 -7.59 -6.10 17.71
N ASN A 197 -7.93 -6.23 18.98
CA ASN A 197 -9.04 -5.49 19.59
C ASN A 197 -8.76 -3.99 19.58
N ASP A 198 -7.58 -3.57 20.03
CA ASP A 198 -7.16 -2.17 20.09
C ASP A 198 -7.17 -1.52 18.71
N LEU A 199 -6.65 -2.18 17.66
CA LEU A 199 -6.51 -1.61 16.32
C LEU A 199 -7.80 -1.69 15.49
N PHE A 200 -8.47 -2.85 15.47
CA PHE A 200 -9.54 -3.12 14.49
C PHE A 200 -10.96 -3.04 15.06
N ILE A 201 -11.14 -3.32 16.36
CA ILE A 201 -12.46 -3.40 17.00
C ILE A 201 -12.76 -2.11 17.76
N GLU A 202 -11.97 -1.81 18.80
CA GLU A 202 -12.10 -0.62 19.64
C GLU A 202 -11.50 0.62 18.97
N LYS A 203 -10.54 0.42 18.05
CA LYS A 203 -9.85 1.49 17.29
C LYS A 203 -9.29 2.58 18.20
N LYS A 204 -8.57 2.17 19.25
CA LYS A 204 -7.92 3.10 20.18
C LYS A 204 -6.97 4.03 19.44
N ASP A 205 -7.00 5.31 19.78
CA ASP A 205 -6.24 6.34 19.09
C ASP A 205 -4.74 6.01 18.99
N TYR A 206 -4.12 5.57 20.09
CA TYR A 206 -2.69 5.20 20.08
C TYR A 206 -2.38 4.06 19.11
N ALA A 207 -3.29 3.08 18.97
CA ALA A 207 -3.09 1.93 18.09
C ALA A 207 -3.24 2.36 16.64
N VAL A 208 -4.25 3.20 16.34
CA VAL A 208 -4.47 3.75 15.00
C VAL A 208 -3.33 4.68 14.58
N ILE A 209 -2.89 5.59 15.46
CA ILE A 209 -1.77 6.49 15.20
C ILE A 209 -0.48 5.69 15.00
N GLY A 210 -0.19 4.73 15.89
CA GLY A 210 0.96 3.85 15.76
C GLY A 210 0.95 3.08 14.44
N TRP A 211 -0.22 2.58 14.04
CA TRP A 211 -0.40 1.92 12.75
C TRP A 211 -0.11 2.83 11.55
N ILE A 212 -0.64 4.06 11.56
CA ILE A 212 -0.39 5.06 10.52
C ILE A 212 1.11 5.35 10.41
N ILE A 213 1.79 5.57 11.55
CA ILE A 213 3.24 5.84 11.57
C ILE A 213 4.02 4.67 10.98
N VAL A 214 3.77 3.44 11.44
CA VAL A 214 4.51 2.26 11.00
C VAL A 214 4.33 2.02 9.50
N THR A 215 3.09 2.03 9.01
CA THR A 215 2.81 1.78 7.60
C THR A 215 3.33 2.89 6.69
N SER A 216 3.29 4.14 7.12
CA SER A 216 3.85 5.27 6.37
C SER A 216 5.37 5.25 6.33
N ALA A 217 6.02 4.78 7.41
CA ALA A 217 7.46 4.55 7.44
C ALA A 217 7.87 3.43 6.48
N LEU A 218 7.16 2.30 6.49
CA LEU A 218 7.40 1.20 5.53
C LEU A 218 7.22 1.65 4.08
N PHE A 219 6.20 2.46 3.82
CA PHE A 219 5.98 3.08 2.51
C PHE A 219 7.16 3.96 2.09
N ALA A 220 7.64 4.83 2.98
CA ALA A 220 8.78 5.69 2.71
C ALA A 220 10.08 4.89 2.47
N LEU A 221 10.32 3.85 3.26
CA LEU A 221 11.47 2.97 3.10
C LEU A 221 11.42 2.18 1.79
N GLY A 222 10.23 1.77 1.34
CA GLY A 222 10.03 1.11 0.04
C GLY A 222 10.51 1.95 -1.14
N HIS A 223 10.51 3.28 -0.99
CA HIS A 223 10.97 4.23 -2.00
C HIS A 223 12.49 4.48 -2.00
N GLY A 224 13.26 3.75 -1.18
CA GLY A 224 14.72 3.88 -1.15
C GLY A 224 15.16 5.24 -0.62
N THR A 225 14.47 5.71 0.42
CA THR A 225 14.76 7.00 1.06
C THR A 225 15.96 6.92 1.99
N ASP A 226 16.64 8.06 2.14
CA ASP A 226 17.58 8.30 3.23
C ASP A 226 16.98 9.32 4.21
N PHE A 227 17.77 9.72 5.22
CA PHE A 227 17.29 10.68 6.22
C PHE A 227 16.89 12.04 5.63
N SER A 228 17.53 12.48 4.55
CA SER A 228 17.31 13.80 3.94
C SER A 228 15.99 13.89 3.17
N ASN A 229 15.47 12.78 2.64
CA ASN A 229 14.26 12.75 1.82
C ASN A 229 13.14 11.85 2.35
N PHE A 230 13.34 11.17 3.48
CA PHE A 230 12.34 10.31 4.12
C PHE A 230 10.97 11.00 4.29
N TYR A 231 10.97 12.26 4.70
CA TYR A 231 9.74 13.02 4.96
C TYR A 231 8.88 13.18 3.70
N MET A 232 9.50 13.22 2.50
CA MET A 232 8.80 13.38 1.23
C MET A 232 7.89 12.21 0.90
N TYR A 233 8.11 11.05 1.52
CA TYR A 233 7.28 9.85 1.32
C TYR A 233 6.49 9.48 2.57
N PHE A 234 7.05 9.78 3.75
CA PHE A 234 6.37 9.56 5.01
C PHE A 234 5.12 10.45 5.15
N ILE A 235 5.20 11.72 4.75
CA ILE A 235 4.06 12.65 4.81
C ILE A 235 2.93 12.22 3.86
N PRO A 236 3.16 12.00 2.55
CA PRO A 236 2.12 11.44 1.68
C PRO A 236 1.60 10.11 2.20
N GLY A 237 2.50 9.22 2.65
CA GLY A 237 2.11 7.93 3.17
C GLY A 237 1.14 8.02 4.36
N THR A 238 1.37 9.02 5.23
CA THR A 238 0.50 9.36 6.37
C THR A 238 -0.84 9.88 5.89
N LEU A 239 -0.85 10.81 4.92
CA LEU A 239 -2.08 11.35 4.33
C LEU A 239 -2.92 10.25 3.67
N PHE A 240 -2.29 9.35 2.91
CA PHE A 240 -2.97 8.21 2.27
C PHE A 240 -3.57 7.27 3.32
N ALA A 241 -2.85 6.96 4.40
CA ALA A 241 -3.36 6.14 5.49
C ALA A 241 -4.57 6.79 6.19
N MET A 242 -4.52 8.10 6.45
CA MET A 242 -5.63 8.85 7.03
C MET A 242 -6.86 8.86 6.11
N LEU A 243 -6.67 9.10 4.82
CA LEU A 243 -7.74 9.07 3.81
C LEU A 243 -8.34 7.67 3.68
N TYR A 244 -7.52 6.62 3.66
CA TYR A 244 -7.97 5.23 3.62
C TYR A 244 -8.84 4.87 4.83
N LEU A 245 -8.38 5.22 6.04
CA LEU A 245 -9.10 4.88 7.26
C LEU A 245 -10.44 5.62 7.35
N LYS A 246 -10.47 6.90 6.95
CA LYS A 246 -11.65 7.77 7.06
C LYS A 246 -12.65 7.63 5.90
N TYR A 247 -12.17 7.60 4.66
CA TYR A 247 -12.98 7.70 3.45
C TYR A 247 -12.95 6.45 2.57
N GLY A 248 -11.93 5.60 2.74
CA GLY A 248 -11.79 4.33 2.02
C GLY A 248 -10.66 4.33 1.00
N LEU A 249 -10.42 3.16 0.40
CA LEU A 249 -9.32 2.90 -0.50
C LEU A 249 -9.32 3.81 -1.72
N LEU A 250 -10.49 4.06 -2.31
CA LEU A 250 -10.61 4.95 -3.47
C LEU A 250 -10.08 6.36 -3.16
N SER A 251 -10.30 6.86 -1.94
CA SER A 251 -9.86 8.19 -1.52
C SER A 251 -8.34 8.28 -1.43
N ALA A 252 -7.69 7.26 -0.85
CA ALA A 252 -6.23 7.16 -0.79
C ALA A 252 -5.63 7.01 -2.18
N MET A 253 -6.19 6.12 -3.01
CA MET A 253 -5.78 5.92 -4.40
C MET A 253 -5.88 7.22 -5.18
N LEU A 254 -7.01 7.93 -5.12
CA LEU A 254 -7.16 9.21 -5.83
C LEU A 254 -6.14 10.25 -5.38
N CYS A 255 -5.83 10.32 -4.08
CA CYS A 255 -4.79 11.22 -3.58
C CYS A 255 -3.44 10.89 -4.20
N HIS A 256 -3.07 9.61 -4.21
CA HIS A 256 -1.80 9.14 -4.72
C HIS A 256 -1.73 9.31 -6.26
N MET A 257 -2.75 8.90 -6.99
CA MET A 257 -2.85 9.07 -8.45
C MET A 257 -2.67 10.53 -8.87
N MET A 258 -3.34 11.44 -8.15
CA MET A 258 -3.24 12.88 -8.43
C MET A 258 -1.90 13.44 -7.97
N GLY A 259 -1.31 12.86 -6.93
CA GLY A 259 0.05 13.14 -6.50
C GLY A 259 1.05 12.91 -7.64
N ASN A 260 1.00 11.70 -8.22
CA ASN A 260 1.83 11.31 -9.35
C ASN A 260 1.57 12.17 -10.58
N TYR A 261 0.30 12.51 -10.85
CA TYR A 261 -0.04 13.38 -11.98
C TYR A 261 0.53 14.81 -11.82
N PHE A 262 0.37 15.41 -10.64
CA PHE A 262 0.75 16.80 -10.42
C PHE A 262 2.26 16.99 -10.18
N SER A 263 2.96 15.98 -9.64
CA SER A 263 4.38 16.08 -9.29
C SER A 263 5.27 16.65 -10.40
N PRO A 264 5.30 16.13 -11.64
CA PRO A 264 6.20 16.68 -12.66
C PRO A 264 5.79 18.09 -13.11
N VAL A 265 4.49 18.40 -13.09
CA VAL A 265 3.97 19.73 -13.48
C VAL A 265 4.37 20.77 -12.44
N ILE A 266 4.16 20.48 -11.16
CA ILE A 266 4.47 21.37 -10.03
C ILE A 266 5.98 21.53 -9.86
N GLY A 267 6.72 20.43 -9.95
CA GLY A 267 8.18 20.44 -9.86
C GLY A 267 8.81 21.30 -10.95
N HIS A 268 8.27 21.24 -12.18
CA HIS A 268 8.71 22.10 -13.28
C HIS A 268 8.39 23.57 -13.01
N PHE A 269 7.16 23.88 -12.56
CA PHE A 269 6.73 25.25 -12.28
C PHE A 269 7.54 25.89 -11.14
N ILE A 270 7.78 25.16 -10.05
CA ILE A 270 8.59 25.63 -8.91
C ILE A 270 10.03 25.85 -9.33
N LYS A 271 10.60 24.93 -10.13
CA LYS A 271 11.95 25.09 -10.67
C LYS A 271 12.08 26.40 -11.46
N LEU A 272 11.14 26.68 -12.37
CA LEU A 272 11.12 27.92 -13.15
C LEU A 272 11.02 29.17 -12.27
N ILE A 273 10.18 29.15 -11.23
CA ILE A 273 10.06 30.28 -10.30
C ILE A 273 11.39 30.51 -9.58
N LEU A 274 12.00 29.45 -9.06
CA LEU A 274 13.21 29.55 -8.26
C LEU A 274 14.42 29.94 -9.10
N GLU A 275 14.56 29.44 -10.32
CA GLU A 275 15.61 29.88 -11.25
C GLU A 275 15.49 31.40 -11.52
N ASN A 276 14.28 31.92 -11.70
CA ASN A 276 14.08 33.36 -11.91
C ASN A 276 14.26 34.22 -10.64
N LEU A 277 14.17 33.63 -9.44
CA LEU A 277 14.37 34.32 -8.17
C LEU A 277 15.82 34.26 -7.64
N LEU A 278 16.54 33.17 -7.94
CA LEU A 278 17.90 32.90 -7.45
C LEU A 278 19.01 33.36 -8.41
N ILE A 279 18.71 33.66 -9.68
CA ILE A 279 19.66 34.27 -10.64
C ILE A 279 19.72 35.81 -10.44
N LYS A 280 19.98 36.25 -9.21
CA LYS A 280 20.32 37.64 -8.90
C LYS A 280 21.64 37.74 -8.17
#